data_AF-A0A4Y9Q2I8-F1
#
_entry.id   AF-A0A4Y9Q2I8-F1
#
_cell.length_a   1.000
_cell.length_b   1.000
_cell.length_c   1.000
_cell.angle_alpha   90.00
_cell.angle_beta   90.00
_cell.angle_gamma   90.00
#
_symmetry.space_group_name_H-M   'P 1'
#
loop_
_entity.id
_entity.type
_entity.pdbx_description
1 polymer ?
#
loop_
_entity_poly.entity_id
_entity_poly.type
_entity_poly.pdbx_seq_one_letter_code
_entity_poly.pdbx_strand_id
1 'polypeptide(L)'
;MLLAAVPACFTRHGSGATMKNSIPIPHPLAQPLRLGMSALMLAAAWLVIGSAVAQDKPAASGPGHTTAEQHNQLRANRGSPTAEQGKSRIDNGDSTLMRRMAESHLGEIQLAALAEEISTDPKIRTYAQTLLDDHYAALGELRKMAGDKGVVVPGGPDTDQAAAVAKLARLTGDEFNRQFVTSAGIEAHDQAVKLYDEAARRAKDEDLQAYAGKTGQVVAKHLQMAQQLQGTPPQASAQ
;
A
#
# COMPACT_ATOMS: atom_id res chain seq x y z
N MET A 1 -55.65 -55.09 3.03
CA MET A 1 -55.31 -55.89 1.82
C MET A 1 -54.84 -54.89 0.76
N LEU A 2 -53.70 -55.05 0.07
CA LEU A 2 -52.85 -56.23 -0.14
C LEU A 2 -51.36 -55.82 -0.17
N LEU A 3 -50.44 -56.76 0.12
CA LEU A 3 -48.98 -56.63 -0.06
C LEU A 3 -48.57 -56.92 -1.52
N ALA A 4 -47.45 -56.33 -1.99
CA ALA A 4 -46.41 -56.89 -2.90
C ALA A 4 -45.64 -55.75 -3.61
N ALA A 5 -44.42 -55.89 -4.16
CA ALA A 5 -43.26 -56.73 -3.85
C ALA A 5 -42.05 -56.20 -4.67
N VAL A 6 -40.83 -56.52 -4.23
CA VAL A 6 -39.49 -56.23 -4.83
C VAL A 6 -38.89 -57.58 -5.29
N PRO A 7 -37.75 -57.77 -6.02
CA PRO A 7 -36.97 -57.01 -7.03
C PRO A 7 -36.73 -57.79 -8.38
N ALA A 8 -35.97 -57.21 -9.33
CA ALA A 8 -34.97 -57.90 -10.18
C ALA A 8 -34.02 -56.86 -10.83
N CYS A 9 -32.69 -56.86 -10.63
CA CYS A 9 -31.66 -57.76 -11.16
C CYS A 9 -31.48 -57.73 -12.69
N PHE A 10 -30.42 -57.07 -13.18
CA PHE A 10 -29.90 -57.23 -14.55
C PHE A 10 -28.39 -57.51 -14.58
N THR A 11 -27.97 -58.32 -15.55
CA THR A 11 -26.70 -59.05 -15.66
C THR A 11 -26.39 -59.33 -17.14
N ARG A 12 -25.16 -59.51 -17.62
CA ARG A 12 -23.78 -59.47 -17.07
C ARG A 12 -22.80 -59.40 -18.27
N HIS A 13 -21.54 -59.04 -18.02
CA HIS A 13 -20.36 -59.04 -18.94
C HIS A 13 -20.09 -57.71 -19.68
N GLY A 14 -18.84 -57.34 -20.00
CA GLY A 14 -17.56 -57.97 -19.61
C GLY A 14 -16.49 -57.98 -20.71
N SER A 15 -15.44 -57.18 -20.53
CA SER A 15 -14.06 -57.29 -21.07
C SER A 15 -13.29 -56.03 -20.64
N GLY A 16 -11.99 -56.03 -20.38
CA GLY A 16 -11.00 -57.08 -20.60
C GLY A 16 -9.76 -56.53 -21.31
N ALA A 17 -9.07 -55.56 -20.70
CA ALA A 17 -7.86 -54.96 -21.27
C ALA A 17 -6.83 -54.60 -20.18
N THR A 18 -6.03 -55.58 -19.75
CA THR A 18 -4.89 -55.37 -18.88
C THR A 18 -3.68 -54.85 -19.65
N MET A 19 -3.50 -53.53 -19.71
CA MET A 19 -2.23 -52.91 -20.13
C MET A 19 -1.29 -52.81 -18.93
N LYS A 20 -0.35 -53.74 -18.82
CA LYS A 20 0.83 -53.58 -17.96
C LYS A 20 1.79 -52.64 -18.65
N ASN A 21 2.04 -51.47 -18.08
CA ASN A 21 3.22 -50.67 -18.43
C ASN A 21 3.97 -50.33 -17.14
N SER A 22 5.29 -50.49 -17.13
CA SER A 22 6.09 -50.40 -15.91
C SER A 22 7.44 -49.75 -16.19
N ILE A 23 7.71 -48.67 -15.45
CA ILE A 23 9.05 -48.19 -15.03
C ILE A 23 9.87 -47.52 -16.17
N PRO A 24 10.68 -46.45 -15.90
CA PRO A 24 11.23 -46.03 -14.61
C PRO A 24 10.90 -44.61 -14.10
N ILE A 25 11.05 -44.48 -12.79
CA ILE A 25 11.23 -43.24 -12.04
C ILE A 25 12.75 -42.94 -11.94
N PRO A 26 13.20 -41.71 -12.21
CA PRO A 26 14.40 -41.14 -11.58
C PRO A 26 14.06 -40.16 -10.44
N HIS A 27 14.98 -40.01 -9.50
CA HIS A 27 14.77 -39.48 -8.14
C HIS A 27 14.59 -37.96 -8.02
N PRO A 28 14.00 -37.48 -6.91
CA PRO A 28 14.02 -36.06 -6.55
C PRO A 28 15.44 -35.58 -6.18
N LEU A 29 15.80 -34.38 -6.63
CA LEU A 29 16.98 -33.67 -6.12
C LEU A 29 16.68 -33.03 -4.77
N ALA A 30 16.90 -33.79 -3.69
CA ALA A 30 17.01 -33.22 -2.36
C ALA A 30 18.29 -32.36 -2.28
N GLN A 31 18.14 -31.07 -2.00
CA GLN A 31 19.26 -30.23 -1.58
C GLN A 31 19.41 -30.32 -0.06
N PRO A 32 20.63 -30.50 0.47
CA PRO A 32 20.83 -30.67 1.90
C PRO A 32 20.67 -29.36 2.67
N LEU A 33 20.02 -29.51 3.82
CA LEU A 33 19.96 -28.60 4.95
C LEU A 33 21.34 -27.95 5.23
N ARG A 34 21.46 -26.62 5.15
CA ARG A 34 22.60 -25.88 5.70
C ARG A 34 22.28 -25.42 7.11
N LEU A 35 22.71 -26.20 8.10
CA LEU A 35 22.64 -25.83 9.50
C LEU A 35 23.75 -24.81 9.84
N GLY A 36 23.45 -23.88 10.75
CA GLY A 36 24.09 -22.57 10.85
C GLY A 36 25.59 -22.53 11.19
N MET A 37 26.16 -21.33 11.07
CA MET A 37 27.32 -20.89 11.83
C MET A 37 27.29 -19.36 12.05
N SER A 38 27.28 -19.00 13.33
CA SER A 38 27.88 -17.82 13.96
C SER A 38 27.61 -16.40 13.43
N ALA A 39 27.07 -15.60 14.34
CA ALA A 39 27.13 -14.14 14.33
C ALA A 39 28.56 -13.58 14.17
N LEU A 40 28.66 -12.41 13.55
CA LEU A 40 29.45 -11.31 14.12
C LEU A 40 28.92 -9.94 13.65
N MET A 41 28.86 -8.98 14.58
CA MET A 41 28.55 -7.58 14.26
C MET A 41 29.71 -6.90 13.54
N LEU A 42 29.39 -6.02 12.58
CA LEU A 42 30.18 -4.81 12.34
C LEU A 42 29.25 -3.63 12.03
N ALA A 43 29.08 -2.76 13.03
CA ALA A 43 28.49 -1.44 12.81
C ALA A 43 29.55 -0.51 12.21
N ALA A 44 29.34 -0.04 10.98
CA ALA A 44 30.20 0.95 10.34
C ALA A 44 29.67 2.36 10.61
N ALA A 45 30.05 2.94 11.75
CA ALA A 45 29.77 4.35 12.05
C ALA A 45 30.68 5.25 11.20
N TRP A 46 30.10 5.96 10.22
CA TRP A 46 30.82 6.96 9.43
C TRP A 46 30.85 8.30 10.15
N LEU A 47 31.86 8.47 11.01
CA LEU A 47 32.23 9.76 11.62
C LEU A 47 33.17 10.51 10.66
N VAL A 48 32.65 11.46 9.88
CA VAL A 48 33.49 12.37 9.08
C VAL A 48 33.94 13.53 9.96
N ILE A 49 35.25 13.59 10.21
CA ILE A 49 35.92 14.61 11.02
C ILE A 49 36.01 15.91 10.21
N GLY A 50 35.52 17.01 10.78
CA GLY A 50 35.72 18.34 10.22
C GLY A 50 37.17 18.82 10.39
N SER A 51 37.71 19.46 9.37
CA SER A 51 38.95 20.25 9.47
C SER A 51 38.63 21.71 9.22
N ALA A 52 38.66 22.52 10.28
CA ALA A 52 38.65 23.96 10.15
C ALA A 52 40.05 24.44 9.72
N VAL A 53 40.12 25.26 8.68
CA VAL A 53 41.25 26.17 8.48
C VAL A 53 40.74 27.59 8.64
N ALA A 54 41.45 28.39 9.42
CA ALA A 54 41.10 29.78 9.73
C ALA A 54 42.22 30.70 9.26
N GLN A 55 41.86 31.98 9.08
CA GLN A 55 42.76 33.12 8.79
C GLN A 55 43.32 33.09 7.34
N ASP A 56 43.25 34.19 6.59
CA ASP A 56 43.77 35.48 7.04
C ASP A 56 42.90 36.71 6.70
N LYS A 57 43.27 37.86 7.28
CA LYS A 57 42.56 39.14 7.21
C LYS A 57 43.59 40.28 7.10
N PRO A 58 43.45 41.18 6.13
CA PRO A 58 43.89 42.55 6.34
C PRO A 58 42.76 43.55 6.13
N ALA A 59 42.76 44.60 6.95
CA ALA A 59 41.92 45.77 6.80
C ALA A 59 42.75 46.94 6.24
N ALA A 60 42.12 47.78 5.41
CA ALA A 60 42.62 49.12 5.09
C ALA A 60 41.42 50.05 4.85
N SER A 61 41.52 51.29 5.33
CA SER A 61 40.44 52.28 5.37
C SER A 61 40.68 53.42 4.38
N GLY A 62 39.63 53.97 3.76
CA GLY A 62 39.72 55.18 2.93
C GLY A 62 38.35 55.65 2.41
N PRO A 63 38.01 56.95 2.36
CA PRO A 63 36.61 57.39 2.37
C PRO A 63 36.13 58.12 1.10
N GLY A 64 34.79 58.22 0.92
CA GLY A 64 34.18 59.43 0.35
C GLY A 64 33.03 59.27 -0.66
N HIS A 65 31.95 60.03 -0.40
CA HIS A 65 31.03 60.69 -1.34
C HIS A 65 29.94 59.92 -2.13
N THR A 66 28.70 60.08 -1.61
CA THR A 66 27.50 60.64 -2.27
C THR A 66 27.10 60.20 -3.70
N THR A 67 25.86 59.71 -3.84
CA THR A 67 24.72 60.46 -4.47
C THR A 67 23.59 59.48 -4.90
N ALA A 68 22.34 59.88 -4.66
CA ALA A 68 21.15 59.19 -5.15
C ALA A 68 20.85 59.56 -6.62
N GLU A 69 19.82 58.95 -7.22
CA GLU A 69 19.35 59.22 -8.58
C GLU A 69 20.24 58.72 -9.74
N GLN A 70 19.88 57.56 -10.29
CA GLN A 70 19.78 57.45 -11.75
C GLN A 70 18.53 56.64 -12.13
N HIS A 71 17.47 57.38 -12.45
CA HIS A 71 16.22 56.83 -12.95
C HIS A 71 16.27 56.81 -14.49
N ASN A 72 15.75 55.74 -15.09
CA ASN A 72 15.25 55.67 -16.47
C ASN A 72 16.27 55.70 -17.64
N GLN A 73 16.75 54.51 -17.99
CA GLN A 73 17.01 53.98 -19.36
C GLN A 73 17.41 52.50 -19.16
N LEU A 74 16.88 51.46 -19.82
CA LEU A 74 16.14 51.40 -21.08
C LEU A 74 14.89 50.51 -20.99
N ARG A 75 13.74 51.02 -21.45
CA ARG A 75 12.53 50.23 -21.75
C ARG A 75 12.61 49.70 -23.20
N ALA A 76 13.46 48.70 -23.46
CA ALA A 76 13.66 48.19 -24.82
C ALA A 76 14.04 46.70 -24.93
N ASN A 77 13.38 45.80 -24.18
CA ASN A 77 13.20 44.43 -24.67
C ASN A 77 11.84 43.85 -24.25
N ARG A 78 10.82 44.10 -25.08
CA ARG A 78 9.48 43.50 -24.93
C ARG A 78 9.46 42.12 -25.60
N GLY A 79 10.27 41.20 -25.08
CA GLY A 79 10.04 39.77 -25.27
C GLY A 79 8.99 39.35 -24.24
N SER A 80 7.81 38.94 -24.69
CA SER A 80 6.83 38.32 -23.80
C SER A 80 7.48 37.10 -23.13
N PRO A 81 7.33 36.88 -21.82
CA PRO A 81 7.31 35.52 -21.33
C PRO A 81 6.06 34.90 -21.95
N THR A 82 6.26 34.19 -23.07
CA THR A 82 5.29 33.23 -23.58
C THR A 82 4.84 32.42 -22.39
N ALA A 83 3.53 32.25 -22.20
CA ALA A 83 3.03 31.51 -21.06
C ALA A 83 3.60 30.09 -21.09
N GLU A 84 4.62 29.84 -20.26
CA GLU A 84 4.73 28.62 -19.49
C GLU A 84 3.34 28.44 -18.89
N GLN A 85 2.55 27.56 -19.52
CA GLN A 85 1.18 27.26 -19.11
C GLN A 85 1.28 26.62 -17.74
N GLY A 86 1.25 27.47 -16.72
CA GLY A 86 1.45 27.07 -15.34
C GLY A 86 0.44 25.97 -15.04
N LYS A 87 0.96 24.76 -14.77
CA LYS A 87 0.16 23.63 -14.29
C LYS A 87 -0.85 24.18 -13.29
N SER A 88 -2.13 24.13 -13.64
CA SER A 88 -3.18 24.72 -12.82
C SER A 88 -3.05 24.13 -11.43
N ARG A 89 -2.66 24.95 -10.45
CA ARG A 89 -2.41 24.46 -9.10
C ARG A 89 -3.75 23.95 -8.56
N ILE A 90 -3.78 22.68 -8.22
CA ILE A 90 -4.95 22.02 -7.67
C ILE A 90 -5.42 22.75 -6.41
N ASP A 91 -6.71 22.67 -6.10
CA ASP A 91 -7.28 23.32 -4.91
C ASP A 91 -6.62 22.79 -3.63
N ASN A 92 -6.51 23.65 -2.60
CA ASN A 92 -5.93 23.26 -1.31
C ASN A 92 -6.72 22.11 -0.66
N GLY A 93 -8.05 22.07 -0.84
CA GLY A 93 -8.92 20.98 -0.40
C GLY A 93 -8.57 19.67 -1.11
N ASP A 94 -8.49 19.69 -2.44
CA ASP A 94 -8.12 18.54 -3.27
C ASP A 94 -6.72 18.01 -2.92
N SER A 95 -5.75 18.91 -2.71
CA SER A 95 -4.40 18.53 -2.24
C SER A 95 -4.42 17.85 -0.86
N THR A 96 -5.40 18.19 -0.01
CA THR A 96 -5.57 17.62 1.33
C THR A 96 -6.26 16.26 1.26
N LEU A 97 -7.24 16.09 0.35
CA LEU A 97 -7.83 14.79 0.05
C LEU A 97 -6.77 13.82 -0.48
N MET A 98 -5.91 14.25 -1.41
CA MET A 98 -4.78 13.44 -1.91
C MET A 98 -3.82 12.99 -0.82
N ARG A 99 -3.50 13.86 0.16
CA ARG A 99 -2.65 13.48 1.31
C ARG A 99 -3.34 12.43 2.19
N ARG A 100 -4.60 12.66 2.57
CA ARG A 100 -5.41 11.72 3.39
C ARG A 100 -5.58 10.35 2.74
N MET A 101 -5.78 10.31 1.42
CA MET A 101 -5.86 9.06 0.66
C MET A 101 -4.53 8.31 0.64
N ALA A 102 -3.41 9.02 0.50
CA ALA A 102 -2.08 8.41 0.55
C ALA A 102 -1.77 7.85 1.96
N GLU A 103 -2.14 8.56 3.02
CA GLU A 103 -2.04 8.11 4.41
C GLU A 103 -2.85 6.81 4.61
N SER A 104 -4.13 6.80 4.21
CA SER A 104 -5.01 5.60 4.23
C SER A 104 -4.33 4.40 3.59
N HIS A 105 -3.94 4.50 2.32
CA HIS A 105 -3.27 3.41 1.61
C HIS A 105 -2.00 2.93 2.32
N LEU A 106 -1.18 3.85 2.85
CA LEU A 106 0.07 3.50 3.52
C LEU A 106 -0.16 2.78 4.85
N GLY A 107 -1.21 3.15 5.60
CA GLY A 107 -1.63 2.42 6.80
C GLY A 107 -2.19 1.04 6.47
N GLU A 108 -3.06 0.95 5.47
CA GLU A 108 -3.70 -0.29 5.02
C GLU A 108 -2.68 -1.28 4.45
N ILE A 109 -1.69 -0.81 3.66
CA ILE A 109 -0.55 -1.60 3.18
C ILE A 109 0.28 -2.15 4.34
N GLN A 110 0.61 -1.35 5.36
CA GLN A 110 1.39 -1.84 6.51
C GLN A 110 0.63 -2.87 7.34
N LEU A 111 -0.67 -2.68 7.54
CA LEU A 111 -1.53 -3.63 8.23
C LEU A 111 -1.70 -4.94 7.45
N ALA A 112 -1.85 -4.85 6.12
CA ALA A 112 -1.95 -6.01 5.26
C ALA A 112 -0.63 -6.79 5.17
N ALA A 113 0.52 -6.12 5.05
CA ALA A 113 1.83 -6.75 5.06
C ALA A 113 2.09 -7.51 6.38
N LEU A 114 1.74 -6.90 7.51
CA LEU A 114 1.80 -7.57 8.82
C LEU A 114 0.91 -8.83 8.84
N ALA A 115 -0.32 -8.75 8.30
CA ALA A 115 -1.22 -9.90 8.25
C ALA A 115 -0.74 -11.02 7.31
N GLU A 116 -0.10 -10.67 6.19
CA GLU A 116 0.55 -11.61 5.30
C GLU A 116 1.78 -12.27 5.96
N GLU A 117 2.50 -11.55 6.81
CA GLU A 117 3.65 -12.09 7.55
C GLU A 117 3.20 -13.06 8.67
N ILE A 118 2.33 -12.60 9.58
CA ILE A 118 2.10 -13.30 10.86
C ILE A 118 0.82 -14.16 10.93
N SER A 119 -0.11 -14.05 9.96
CA SER A 119 -1.31 -14.89 9.98
C SER A 119 -1.07 -16.27 9.37
N THR A 120 -1.55 -17.29 10.06
CA THR A 120 -1.62 -18.68 9.58
C THR A 120 -2.98 -19.05 8.98
N ASP A 121 -4.00 -18.18 9.08
CA ASP A 121 -5.32 -18.44 8.49
C ASP A 121 -5.28 -18.12 6.98
N PRO A 122 -5.53 -19.11 6.10
CA PRO A 122 -5.44 -18.91 4.65
C PRO A 122 -6.43 -17.86 4.12
N LYS A 123 -7.56 -17.62 4.79
CA LYS A 123 -8.54 -16.60 4.40
C LYS A 123 -8.03 -15.21 4.73
N ILE A 124 -7.41 -15.04 5.90
CA ILE A 124 -6.77 -13.78 6.30
C ILE A 124 -5.60 -13.45 5.38
N ARG A 125 -4.73 -14.43 5.08
CA ARG A 125 -3.64 -14.26 4.11
C ARG A 125 -4.13 -13.88 2.71
N THR A 126 -5.20 -14.52 2.22
CA THR A 126 -5.80 -14.21 0.91
C THR A 126 -6.36 -12.78 0.87
N TYR A 127 -7.03 -12.36 1.96
CA TYR A 127 -7.53 -10.99 2.08
C TYR A 127 -6.40 -9.97 2.14
N ALA A 128 -5.37 -10.23 2.95
CA ALA A 128 -4.17 -9.40 3.07
C ALA A 128 -3.46 -9.21 1.71
N GLN A 129 -3.26 -10.28 0.93
CA GLN A 129 -2.70 -10.18 -0.41
C GLN A 129 -3.56 -9.29 -1.33
N THR A 130 -4.88 -9.46 -1.29
CA THR A 130 -5.81 -8.63 -2.08
C THR A 130 -5.68 -7.15 -1.73
N LEU A 131 -5.56 -6.82 -0.43
CA LEU A 131 -5.32 -5.46 0.02
C LEU A 131 -3.97 -4.92 -0.47
N LEU A 132 -2.89 -5.71 -0.38
CA LEU A 132 -1.57 -5.29 -0.86
C LEU A 132 -1.60 -4.95 -2.36
N ASP A 133 -2.11 -5.87 -3.19
CA ASP A 133 -2.15 -5.70 -4.64
C ASP A 133 -2.96 -4.46 -5.05
N ASP A 134 -4.17 -4.32 -4.53
CA ASP A 134 -5.08 -3.21 -4.88
C ASP A 134 -4.60 -1.86 -4.33
N HIS A 135 -4.13 -1.80 -3.07
CA HIS A 135 -3.69 -0.55 -2.45
C HIS A 135 -2.33 -0.08 -2.98
N TYR A 136 -1.39 -0.97 -3.35
CA TYR A 136 -0.17 -0.55 -4.04
C TYR A 136 -0.46 0.03 -5.42
N ALA A 137 -1.36 -0.60 -6.19
CA ALA A 137 -1.77 -0.08 -7.49
C ALA A 137 -2.44 1.31 -7.37
N ALA A 138 -3.41 1.45 -6.47
CA ALA A 138 -4.12 2.69 -6.22
C ALA A 138 -3.20 3.81 -5.71
N LEU A 139 -2.27 3.51 -4.80
CA LEU A 139 -1.28 4.48 -4.30
C LEU A 139 -0.29 4.91 -5.39
N GLY A 140 0.06 4.02 -6.33
CA GLY A 140 0.88 4.35 -7.50
C GLY A 140 0.20 5.36 -8.43
N GLU A 141 -1.08 5.12 -8.73
CA GLU A 141 -1.92 6.02 -9.54
C GLU A 141 -2.08 7.39 -8.86
N LEU A 142 -2.39 7.41 -7.56
CA LEU A 142 -2.48 8.64 -6.75
C LEU A 142 -1.17 9.43 -6.72
N ARG A 143 -0.03 8.76 -6.50
CA ARG A 143 1.30 9.40 -6.47
C ARG A 143 1.65 10.04 -7.81
N LYS A 144 1.34 9.36 -8.92
CA LYS A 144 1.52 9.92 -10.26
C LYS A 144 0.66 11.17 -10.44
N MET A 145 -0.64 11.09 -10.13
CA MET A 145 -1.58 12.20 -10.25
C MET A 145 -1.16 13.41 -9.39
N ALA A 146 -0.77 13.16 -8.14
CA ALA A 146 -0.25 14.18 -7.23
C ALA A 146 1.00 14.86 -7.79
N GLY A 147 1.99 14.08 -8.27
CA GLY A 147 3.21 14.62 -8.88
C GLY A 147 2.94 15.43 -10.16
N ASP A 148 2.01 14.96 -11.01
CA ASP A 148 1.59 15.70 -12.20
C ASP A 148 0.96 17.05 -11.86
N LYS A 149 0.25 17.15 -10.73
CA LYS A 149 -0.41 18.37 -10.23
C LYS A 149 0.43 19.17 -9.22
N GLY A 150 1.67 18.75 -8.93
CA GLY A 150 2.60 19.44 -8.01
C GLY A 150 2.29 19.27 -6.52
N VAL A 151 1.51 18.26 -6.14
CA VAL A 151 1.21 17.90 -4.74
C VAL A 151 2.25 16.90 -4.23
N VAL A 152 2.84 17.21 -3.07
CA VAL A 152 3.63 16.23 -2.31
C VAL A 152 2.68 15.45 -1.39
N VAL A 153 2.66 14.13 -1.55
CA VAL A 153 1.96 13.19 -0.67
C VAL A 153 2.96 12.51 0.29
N PRO A 154 2.53 12.08 1.48
CA PRO A 154 3.43 11.51 2.48
C PRO A 154 4.05 10.16 2.07
N GLY A 155 5.15 9.83 2.75
CA GLY A 155 5.90 8.59 2.59
C GLY A 155 5.49 7.46 3.54
N GLY A 156 4.66 7.76 4.55
CA GLY A 156 4.11 6.78 5.51
C GLY A 156 2.67 7.11 5.91
N PRO A 157 2.07 6.26 6.77
CA PRO A 157 0.76 6.51 7.38
C PRO A 157 0.76 7.74 8.29
N ASP A 158 -0.43 8.17 8.71
CA ASP A 158 -0.59 9.14 9.80
C ASP A 158 -0.23 8.54 11.18
N THR A 159 -0.29 9.36 12.24
CA THR A 159 0.08 8.94 13.60
C THR A 159 -0.82 7.87 14.19
N ASP A 160 -2.11 7.88 13.87
CA ASP A 160 -3.12 7.02 14.47
C ASP A 160 -3.12 5.65 13.76
N GLN A 161 -2.94 5.67 12.44
CA GLN A 161 -2.67 4.50 11.62
C GLN A 161 -1.34 3.82 12.01
N ALA A 162 -0.26 4.59 12.21
CA ALA A 162 1.01 4.05 12.70
C ALA A 162 0.87 3.42 14.11
N ALA A 163 0.08 4.04 14.99
CA ALA A 163 -0.24 3.49 16.30
C ALA A 163 -1.08 2.20 16.20
N ALA A 164 -2.01 2.11 15.25
CA ALA A 164 -2.76 0.89 14.96
C ALA A 164 -1.85 -0.25 14.50
N VAL A 165 -0.93 -0.01 13.56
CA VAL A 165 0.10 -0.99 13.15
C VAL A 165 0.91 -1.46 14.36
N ALA A 166 1.43 -0.54 15.17
CA ALA A 166 2.24 -0.85 16.35
C ALA A 166 1.47 -1.56 17.49
N LYS A 167 0.13 -1.42 17.53
CA LYS A 167 -0.76 -2.16 18.43
C LYS A 167 -0.97 -3.58 17.91
N LEU A 168 -1.33 -3.74 16.64
CA LEU A 168 -1.64 -5.05 16.05
C LEU A 168 -0.41 -5.95 15.95
N ALA A 169 0.79 -5.39 15.74
CA ALA A 169 2.06 -6.13 15.73
C ALA A 169 2.44 -6.78 17.07
N ARG A 170 1.69 -6.51 18.16
CA ARG A 170 1.86 -7.15 19.48
C ARG A 170 0.92 -8.33 19.70
N LEU A 171 -0.02 -8.55 18.80
CA LEU A 171 -1.01 -9.63 18.85
C LEU A 171 -0.53 -10.79 17.98
N THR A 172 -1.01 -12.00 18.25
CA THR A 172 -0.73 -13.18 17.42
C THR A 172 -1.97 -14.08 17.28
N GLY A 173 -1.94 -15.02 16.34
CA GLY A 173 -3.00 -16.02 16.14
C GLY A 173 -4.40 -15.42 15.99
N ASP A 174 -5.40 -16.05 16.61
CA ASP A 174 -6.81 -15.66 16.47
C ASP A 174 -7.11 -14.26 17.02
N GLU A 175 -6.36 -13.77 18.01
CA GLU A 175 -6.53 -12.41 18.52
C GLU A 175 -6.08 -11.38 17.48
N PHE A 176 -4.92 -11.59 16.86
CA PHE A 176 -4.48 -10.80 15.72
C PHE A 176 -5.50 -10.85 14.57
N ASN A 177 -5.93 -12.06 14.15
CA ASN A 177 -6.86 -12.23 13.04
C ASN A 177 -8.18 -11.48 13.26
N ARG A 178 -8.79 -11.60 14.45
CA ARG A 178 -10.02 -10.86 14.80
C ARG A 178 -9.80 -9.35 14.81
N GLN A 179 -8.69 -8.88 15.39
CA GLN A 179 -8.42 -7.45 15.48
C GLN A 179 -8.11 -6.86 14.10
N PHE A 180 -7.36 -7.56 13.25
CA PHE A 180 -7.10 -7.16 11.86
C PHE A 180 -8.39 -7.03 11.06
N VAL A 181 -9.26 -8.04 11.07
CA VAL A 181 -10.57 -7.97 10.39
C VAL A 181 -11.43 -6.82 10.93
N THR A 182 -11.43 -6.59 12.25
CA THR A 182 -12.26 -5.55 12.87
C THR A 182 -11.73 -4.15 12.57
N SER A 183 -10.50 -3.80 12.99
CA SER A 183 -10.02 -2.42 12.85
C SER A 183 -9.46 -2.09 11.47
N ALA A 184 -8.71 -3.01 10.83
CA ALA A 184 -8.20 -2.77 9.49
C ALA A 184 -9.29 -3.05 8.45
N GLY A 185 -9.94 -4.22 8.52
CA GLY A 185 -10.90 -4.67 7.51
C GLY A 185 -12.23 -3.93 7.52
N ILE A 186 -12.77 -3.55 8.69
CA ILE A 186 -14.11 -2.94 8.80
C ILE A 186 -14.02 -1.47 9.16
N GLU A 187 -13.40 -1.12 10.30
CA GLU A 187 -13.41 0.27 10.80
C GLU A 187 -12.65 1.24 9.88
N ALA A 188 -11.43 0.90 9.47
CA ALA A 188 -10.63 1.73 8.57
C ALA A 188 -11.27 1.82 7.16
N HIS A 189 -11.75 0.70 6.60
CA HIS A 189 -12.38 0.72 5.28
C HIS A 189 -13.72 1.49 5.26
N ASP A 190 -14.52 1.47 6.32
CA ASP A 190 -15.73 2.32 6.44
C ASP A 190 -15.38 3.82 6.48
N GLN A 191 -14.26 4.18 7.14
CA GLN A 191 -13.74 5.56 7.10
C GLN A 191 -13.20 5.92 5.70
N ALA A 192 -12.48 5.01 5.04
CA ALA A 192 -11.95 5.20 3.70
C ALA A 192 -13.08 5.35 2.66
N VAL A 193 -14.15 4.55 2.72
CA VAL A 193 -15.34 4.71 1.87
C VAL A 193 -15.92 6.12 1.99
N LYS A 194 -15.98 6.69 3.20
CA LYS A 194 -16.47 8.06 3.43
C LYS A 194 -15.53 9.13 2.85
N LEU A 195 -14.21 8.94 2.96
CA LEU A 195 -13.20 9.79 2.33
C LEU A 195 -13.32 9.75 0.79
N TYR A 196 -13.55 8.57 0.23
CA TYR A 196 -13.70 8.37 -1.21
C TYR A 196 -15.03 8.95 -1.75
N ASP A 197 -16.15 8.77 -1.06
CA ASP A 197 -17.43 9.43 -1.41
C ASP A 197 -17.36 10.96 -1.24
N GLU A 198 -16.67 11.47 -0.21
CA GLU A 198 -16.40 12.90 -0.06
C GLU A 198 -15.65 13.46 -1.29
N ALA A 199 -14.54 12.83 -1.68
CA ALA A 199 -13.74 13.29 -2.80
C ALA A 199 -14.47 13.17 -4.15
N ALA A 200 -15.16 12.05 -4.40
CA ALA A 200 -15.93 11.84 -5.63
C ALA A 200 -17.06 12.89 -5.81
N ARG A 201 -17.59 13.44 -4.70
CA ARG A 201 -18.64 14.48 -4.73
C ARG A 201 -18.11 15.91 -4.68
N ARG A 202 -16.98 16.15 -4.02
CA ARG A 202 -16.54 17.51 -3.62
C ARG A 202 -15.19 17.95 -4.15
N ALA A 203 -14.35 17.04 -4.66
CA ALA A 203 -13.12 17.45 -5.31
C ALA A 203 -13.45 18.36 -6.50
N LYS A 204 -12.63 19.39 -6.75
CA LYS A 204 -12.80 20.30 -7.90
C LYS A 204 -12.04 19.80 -9.13
N ASP A 205 -10.97 19.05 -8.90
CA ASP A 205 -10.17 18.39 -9.91
C ASP A 205 -10.87 17.12 -10.44
N GLU A 206 -11.17 17.11 -11.75
CA GLU A 206 -11.92 16.02 -12.40
C GLU A 206 -11.17 14.68 -12.37
N ASP A 207 -9.84 14.68 -12.45
CA ASP A 207 -9.04 13.46 -12.33
C ASP A 207 -9.16 12.87 -10.91
N LEU A 208 -9.10 13.73 -9.87
CA LEU A 208 -9.30 13.30 -8.48
C LEU A 208 -10.71 12.76 -8.23
N GLN A 209 -11.75 13.39 -8.80
CA GLN A 209 -13.12 12.87 -8.74
C GLN A 209 -13.21 11.47 -9.39
N ALA A 210 -12.63 11.29 -10.58
CA ALA A 210 -12.64 10.03 -11.31
C ALA A 210 -11.86 8.92 -10.57
N TYR A 211 -10.66 9.25 -10.06
CA TYR A 211 -9.88 8.36 -9.21
C TYR A 211 -10.66 7.96 -7.96
N ALA A 212 -11.29 8.92 -7.28
CA ALA A 212 -12.04 8.65 -6.06
C ALA A 212 -13.25 7.75 -6.31
N GLY A 213 -13.99 7.97 -7.40
CA GLY A 213 -15.12 7.13 -7.80
C GLY A 213 -14.72 5.70 -8.20
N LYS A 214 -13.55 5.52 -8.80
CA LYS A 214 -12.97 4.20 -9.15
C LYS A 214 -12.48 3.46 -7.90
N THR A 215 -11.55 4.08 -7.15
CA THR A 215 -10.90 3.46 -5.99
C THR A 215 -11.90 3.24 -4.84
N GLY A 216 -12.87 4.14 -4.65
CA GLY A 216 -13.93 3.97 -3.65
C GLY A 216 -14.78 2.70 -3.85
N GLN A 217 -14.99 2.23 -5.09
CA GLN A 217 -15.68 0.96 -5.36
C GLN A 217 -14.84 -0.25 -4.92
N VAL A 218 -13.51 -0.18 -5.09
CA VAL A 218 -12.58 -1.23 -4.67
C VAL A 218 -12.53 -1.31 -3.14
N VAL A 219 -12.38 -0.16 -2.46
CA VAL A 219 -12.41 -0.07 -0.98
C VAL A 219 -13.75 -0.55 -0.40
N ALA A 220 -14.89 -0.23 -1.04
CA ALA A 220 -16.19 -0.74 -0.64
C ALA A 220 -16.31 -2.27 -0.79
N LYS A 221 -15.67 -2.86 -1.80
CA LYS A 221 -15.59 -4.32 -1.97
C LYS A 221 -14.70 -4.97 -0.90
N HIS A 222 -13.57 -4.35 -0.54
CA HIS A 222 -12.73 -4.82 0.57
C HIS A 222 -13.49 -4.84 1.90
N LEU A 223 -14.26 -3.79 2.21
CA LEU A 223 -15.15 -3.74 3.38
C LEU A 223 -16.14 -4.93 3.40
N GLN A 224 -16.75 -5.26 2.26
CA GLN A 224 -17.64 -6.42 2.14
C GLN A 224 -16.90 -7.75 2.39
N MET A 225 -15.66 -7.88 1.90
CA MET A 225 -14.83 -9.07 2.16
C MET A 225 -14.50 -9.20 3.66
N ALA A 226 -14.16 -8.10 4.35
CA ALA A 226 -13.92 -8.12 5.79
C ALA A 226 -15.17 -8.49 6.61
N GLN A 227 -16.34 -7.99 6.21
CA GLN A 227 -17.63 -8.38 6.82
C GLN A 227 -17.91 -9.89 6.65
N GLN A 228 -17.59 -10.47 5.49
CA GLN A 228 -17.70 -11.92 5.25
C GLN A 228 -16.73 -12.73 6.11
N LEU A 229 -15.51 -12.23 6.34
CA LEU A 229 -14.55 -12.84 7.25
C LEU A 229 -15.04 -12.81 8.70
N GLN A 230 -15.59 -11.68 9.15
CA GLN A 230 -16.13 -11.55 10.52
C GLN A 230 -17.35 -12.47 10.75
N GLY A 231 -18.19 -12.68 9.73
CA GLY A 231 -19.31 -13.63 9.76
C GLY A 231 -18.90 -15.10 9.61
N THR A 232 -17.64 -15.40 9.35
CA THR A 232 -17.13 -16.77 9.19
C THR A 232 -16.33 -17.17 10.44
N PRO A 233 -16.80 -18.13 11.27
CA PRO A 233 -16.00 -18.59 12.40
C PRO A 233 -14.67 -19.19 11.90
N PRO A 234 -13.55 -19.02 12.65
CA PRO A 234 -12.27 -19.59 12.26
C PRO A 234 -12.41 -21.09 12.01
N GLN A 235 -11.90 -21.57 10.88
CA GLN A 235 -11.79 -23.00 10.67
C GLN A 235 -10.64 -23.48 11.54
N ALA A 236 -10.99 -24.00 12.71
CA ALA A 236 -10.04 -24.56 13.66
C ALA A 236 -9.11 -25.55 12.93
N SER A 237 -7.81 -25.25 12.96
CA SER A 237 -6.79 -26.05 12.31
C SER A 237 -6.91 -27.52 12.74
N ALA A 238 -7.11 -28.41 11.78
CA ALA A 238 -7.09 -29.83 12.03
C ALA A 238 -5.73 -30.24 12.60
N GLN A 239 -5.77 -31.14 13.58
CA GLN A 239 -4.61 -31.72 14.29
C GLN A 239 -3.86 -32.72 13.41
#